data_AF-A0A7X1LCH1-F1
#
_entry.id   AF-A0A7X1LCH1-F1
#
_cell.length_a   1.000
_cell.length_b   1.000
_cell.length_c   1.000
_cell.angle_alpha   90.00
_cell.angle_beta   90.00
_cell.angle_gamma   90.00
#
_symmetry.space_group_name_H-M   'P 1'
#
loop_
_entity.id
_entity.type
_entity.pdbx_description
1 polymer ?
#
loop_
_entity_poly.entity_id
_entity_poly.type
_entity_poly.pdbx_seq_one_letter_code
_entity_poly.pdbx_strand_id
1 'polypeptide(L)' 'MGSKTDELILKTAKEIVVKFIEVGNISPTSFHDHFRNIYNTVGKSVRESPDKSEPAEKSK' A
#
# COMPACT_ATOMS: atom_id res chain seq x y z
N MET A 1 4.49 -21.10 -0.02
CA MET A 1 4.66 -20.20 1.15
C MET A 1 4.91 -18.81 0.61
N GLY A 2 4.05 -17.83 0.92
CA GLY A 2 4.35 -16.43 0.61
C GLY A 2 5.57 -15.98 1.41
N SER A 3 6.35 -15.02 0.90
CA SER A 3 7.49 -14.52 1.67
C SER A 3 6.99 -13.77 2.91
N LYS A 4 7.78 -13.72 3.99
CA LYS A 4 7.44 -12.93 5.20
C LYS A 4 7.08 -11.48 4.85
N THR A 5 7.69 -10.92 3.81
CA THR A 5 7.40 -9.60 3.27
C THR A 5 5.98 -9.51 2.70
N ASP A 6 5.52 -10.52 1.97
CA ASP A 6 4.16 -10.54 1.41
C ASP A 6 3.10 -10.62 2.52
N GLU A 7 3.37 -11.38 3.59
CA GLU A 7 2.49 -11.42 4.76
C GLU A 7 2.40 -10.07 5.48
N LEU A 8 3.53 -9.35 5.58
CA LEU A 8 3.56 -8.01 6.16
C LEU A 8 2.76 -7.02 5.30
N ILE A 9 2.98 -7.01 3.98
CA ILE A 9 2.22 -6.16 3.05
C ILE A 9 0.72 -6.43 3.18
N LEU A 10 0.31 -7.71 3.25
CA LEU A 10 -1.08 -8.09 3.38
C LEU A 10 -1.71 -7.61 4.71
N LYS A 11 -1.00 -7.79 5.84
CA LYS A 11 -1.45 -7.35 7.16
C LYS A 11 -1.60 -5.84 7.22
N THR A 12 -0.60 -5.10 6.75
CA THR A 12 -0.63 -3.63 6.70
C THR A 12 -1.77 -3.12 5.83
N ALA A 13 -1.95 -3.67 4.63
CA ALA A 13 -3.06 -3.29 3.75
C ALA A 13 -4.43 -3.55 4.40
N LYS A 14 -4.60 -4.69 5.08
CA LYS A 14 -5.82 -5.02 5.83
C LYS A 14 -6.11 -3.98 6.91
N GLU A 15 -5.13 -3.62 7.71
CA GLU A 15 -5.30 -2.67 8.82
C GLU A 15 -5.68 -1.27 8.35
N ILE A 16 -5.05 -0.77 7.29
CA ILE A 16 -5.36 0.55 6.70
C ILE A 16 -6.82 0.58 6.24
N VAL A 17 -7.26 -0.43 5.47
CA VAL A 17 -8.63 -0.47 4.94
C VAL A 17 -9.66 -0.59 6.05
N VAL A 18 -9.42 -1.47 7.04
CA VAL A 18 -10.31 -1.61 8.20
C VAL A 18 -10.42 -0.29 8.96
N LYS A 19 -9.30 0.41 9.19
CA LYS A 19 -9.32 1.73 9.86
C LYS A 19 -10.13 2.76 9.07
N PHE A 20 -10.00 2.82 7.75
CA PHE A 20 -10.81 3.74 6.94
C PHE A 20 -12.30 3.40 6.95
N ILE A 21 -12.66 2.12 7.05
CA ILE A 21 -14.06 1.70 7.23
C ILE A 21 -14.56 2.09 8.63
N GLU A 22 -13.78 1.82 9.69
CA GLU A 22 -14.13 2.18 11.08
C GLU A 22 -14.38 3.68 11.25
N VAL A 23 -13.58 4.52 10.59
CA VAL A 23 -13.71 5.99 10.64
C VAL A 23 -14.80 6.50 9.68
N GLY A 24 -15.35 5.66 8.80
CA GLY A 24 -16.39 6.03 7.84
C GLY A 24 -15.88 6.75 6.59
N ASN A 25 -14.57 6.70 6.31
CA ASN A 25 -13.98 7.24 5.07
C ASN A 25 -14.14 6.30 3.86
N ILE A 26 -14.36 5.01 4.10
CA ILE A 26 -14.61 3.99 3.07
C ILE A 26 -15.86 3.19 3.43
N SER A 27 -16.72 2.91 2.45
CA SER A 27 -17.85 1.99 2.63
C SER A 27 -17.35 0.53 2.64
N PRO A 28 -17.90 -0.36 3.49
CA PRO A 28 -17.65 -1.80 3.40
C PRO A 28 -17.94 -2.38 2.01
N THR A 29 -18.90 -1.80 1.26
CA THR A 29 -19.27 -2.28 -0.08
C THR A 29 -18.19 -2.03 -1.13
N SER A 30 -17.36 -0.99 -0.98
CA SER A 30 -16.26 -0.67 -1.89
C SER A 30 -14.90 -1.24 -1.43
N PHE A 31 -14.89 -2.11 -0.40
CA PHE A 31 -13.68 -2.70 0.17
C PHE A 31 -12.71 -3.25 -0.89
N HIS A 32 -13.22 -3.99 -1.86
CA HIS A 32 -12.40 -4.70 -2.85
C HIS A 32 -11.52 -3.75 -3.69
N ASP A 33 -12.07 -2.63 -4.14
CA ASP A 33 -11.34 -1.63 -4.92
C ASP A 33 -10.26 -0.95 -4.08
N HIS A 34 -10.63 -0.49 -2.88
CA HIS A 34 -9.71 0.21 -1.99
C HIS A 34 -8.59 -0.70 -1.49
N PHE A 35 -8.90 -1.94 -1.13
CA PHE A 35 -7.92 -2.92 -0.69
C PHE A 35 -6.88 -3.21 -1.76
N ARG A 36 -7.31 -3.38 -3.03
CA ARG A 36 -6.38 -3.59 -4.14
C ARG A 36 -5.44 -2.40 -4.33
N ASN A 37 -5.98 -1.18 -4.28
CA ASN A 37 -5.16 0.03 -4.42
C ASN A 37 -4.15 0.17 -3.28
N ILE A 38 -4.59 0.01 -2.03
CA ILE A 38 -3.73 0.11 -0.85
C ILE A 38 -2.67 -0.99 -0.83
N TYR A 39 -3.05 -2.24 -1.12
CA TYR A 39 -2.12 -3.37 -1.21
C TYR A 39 -1.01 -3.11 -2.23
N ASN A 40 -1.37 -2.61 -3.42
CA ASN A 40 -0.39 -2.27 -4.46
C ASN A 40 0.53 -1.13 -4.02
N THR A 41 -0.01 -0.09 -3.40
CA THR A 41 0.79 1.05 -2.91
C THR A 41 1.79 0.61 -1.85
N VAL A 42 1.34 -0.12 -0.82
CA VAL A 42 2.23 -0.64 0.22
C VAL A 42 3.26 -1.61 -0.37
N GLY A 43 2.84 -2.51 -1.25
CA GLY A 43 3.73 -3.47 -1.90
C GLY A 43 4.82 -2.79 -2.74
N LYS A 44 4.47 -1.73 -3.48
CA LYS A 44 5.43 -0.90 -4.20
C LYS A 44 6.39 -0.23 -3.25
N SER A 45 5.91 0.48 -2.22
CA SER A 45 6.79 1.18 -1.27
C SER A 45 7.78 0.26 -0.56
N VAL A 46 7.38 -0.98 -0.25
CA VAL A 46 8.29 -1.97 0.38
C VAL A 46 9.31 -2.50 -0.63
N ARG A 47 8.89 -2.78 -1.87
CA ARG A 47 9.73 -3.38 -2.90
C ARG A 47 10.62 -2.38 -3.63
N GLU A 48 10.25 -1.10 -3.64
CA GLU A 48 10.95 0.03 -4.28
C GLU A 48 11.83 0.81 -3.27
N SER A 49 12.29 0.17 -2.19
CA SER A 49 13.19 0.78 -1.21
C SER A 49 14.43 1.40 -1.88
N PRO A 50 14.93 2.57 -1.39
CA PRO A 50 15.78 3.49 -2.16
C PRO A 50 17.26 3.09 -2.13
N ASP A 51 17.65 2.15 -2.98
CA ASP A 51 19.04 2.01 -3.42
C ASP A 51 19.19 2.35 -4.92
N LYS A 52 18.27 3.15 -5.50
CA LYS A 52 18.43 3.57 -6.91
C LYS A 52 17.65 4.80 -7.42
N SER A 53 17.57 5.88 -6.66
CA SER A 53 17.19 7.17 -7.27
C SER A 53 17.70 8.36 -6.48
N GLU A 54 18.94 8.76 -6.80
CA GLU A 54 19.42 10.14 -6.67
C GLU A 54 18.70 11.09 -7.66
N PRO A 55 18.70 12.41 -7.41
CA PRO A 55 17.70 13.36 -7.90
C PRO A 55 17.97 13.85 -9.32
N ALA A 56 16.94 13.84 -10.17
CA ALA A 56 16.95 14.56 -11.44
C ALA A 56 16.39 15.97 -11.24
N GLU A 57 17.24 16.88 -10.77
CA GLU A 57 17.10 18.29 -11.07
C GLU A 57 17.55 18.50 -12.53
N LYS A 58 16.62 18.89 -13.41
CA LYS A 58 16.98 19.66 -14.62
C LYS A 58 15.82 20.50 -15.13
N SER A 59 15.92 21.78 -14.80
CA SER A 59 15.56 22.98 -15.55
C SER A 59 14.81 22.80 -16.87
N LYS A 60 13.67 23.49 -17.00
CA LYS A 60 13.47 24.47 -18.08
C LYS A 60 12.50 25.55 -17.65
#